data_AF-A0A5A7TJB9-F1
#
_entry.id   AF-A0A5A7TJB9-F1
#
_cell.length_a   1.000
_cell.length_b   1.000
_cell.length_c   1.000
_cell.angle_alpha   90.00
_cell.angle_beta   90.00
_cell.angle_gamma   90.00
#
_symmetry.space_group_name_H-M   'P 1'
#
loop_
_entity.id
_entity.type
_entity.pdbx_description
1 polymer ?
#
loop_
_entity_poly.entity_id
_entity_poly.type
_entity_poly.pdbx_seq_one_letter_code
_entity_poly.pdbx_strand_id
1 'polypeptide(L)'
;MEIIREGPSASRPPVLDGKNYFYWKPCMIFFIKTLDGKVWTTLVGGYEPPMVTVNGVLVPKPEIDRTDVEEQVSVGNARAINAIFNGVDLNVFKLINSYTIAKEAWKILEVAYEGTSKVKISRL
;
A
#
# COMPACT_ATOMS: atom_id res chain seq x y z
N MET A 1 -23.09 -21.11 -1.43
CA MET A 1 -23.24 -19.94 -0.56
C MET A 1 -23.01 -18.71 -1.42
N GLU A 2 -24.06 -17.95 -1.71
CA GLU A 2 -23.91 -16.63 -2.31
C GLU A 2 -23.44 -15.67 -1.23
N ILE A 3 -22.29 -15.04 -1.45
CA ILE A 3 -21.77 -14.00 -0.58
C ILE A 3 -22.59 -12.75 -0.92
N ILE A 4 -23.47 -12.33 0.00
CA ILE A 4 -24.19 -11.06 -0.12
C ILE A 4 -23.13 -9.96 -0.21
N ARG A 5 -23.04 -9.32 -1.37
CA ARG A 5 -22.06 -8.26 -1.62
C ARG A 5 -22.59 -6.99 -0.95
N GLU A 6 -22.10 -6.69 0.26
CA GLU A 6 -22.36 -5.41 0.92
C GLU A 6 -22.03 -4.25 -0.02
N GLY A 7 -22.84 -3.19 0.03
CA GLY A 7 -22.59 -1.96 -0.73
C GLY A 7 -21.27 -1.29 -0.33
N PRO A 8 -20.80 -0.28 -1.07
CA PRO A 8 -19.55 0.40 -0.78
C PRO A 8 -19.62 1.06 0.61
N SER A 9 -18.78 0.59 1.54
CA SER A 9 -18.65 1.18 2.87
C SER A 9 -17.50 2.18 2.91
N ALA A 10 -17.70 3.32 3.56
CA ALA A 10 -16.62 4.26 3.85
C ALA A 10 -15.69 3.76 4.97
N SER A 11 -16.13 2.78 5.77
CA SER A 11 -15.40 2.29 6.95
C SER A 11 -14.66 0.97 6.72
N ARG A 12 -14.95 0.25 5.62
CA ARG A 12 -14.32 -1.04 5.31
C ARG A 12 -13.60 -0.95 3.97
N PRO A 13 -12.35 -1.42 3.86
CA PRO A 13 -11.66 -1.45 2.59
C PRO A 13 -12.38 -2.39 1.62
N PRO A 14 -12.44 -2.06 0.31
CA PRO A 14 -12.88 -3.03 -0.70
C PRO A 14 -11.90 -4.20 -0.73
N VAL A 15 -12.40 -5.43 -0.93
CA VAL A 15 -11.56 -6.63 -1.04
C VAL A 15 -11.26 -6.94 -2.50
N LEU A 16 -9.97 -7.07 -2.83
CA LEU A 16 -9.50 -7.57 -4.13
C LEU A 16 -9.42 -9.10 -4.08
N ASP A 17 -10.36 -9.76 -4.76
CA ASP A 17 -10.52 -11.22 -4.83
C ASP A 17 -9.84 -11.86 -6.06
N GLY A 18 -8.86 -11.15 -6.63
CA GLY A 18 -8.26 -11.50 -7.92
C GLY A 18 -9.06 -11.06 -9.15
N LYS A 19 -10.25 -10.46 -8.98
CA LYS A 19 -11.07 -9.93 -10.08
C LYS A 19 -11.33 -8.43 -9.90
N ASN A 20 -11.78 -7.79 -10.99
CA ASN A 20 -12.29 -6.41 -10.98
C ASN A 20 -11.33 -5.37 -10.36
N TYR A 21 -10.01 -5.51 -10.60
CA TYR A 21 -9.01 -4.57 -10.11
C TYR A 21 -9.32 -3.10 -10.48
N PHE A 22 -9.87 -2.86 -11.68
CA PHE A 22 -10.29 -1.52 -12.12
C PHE A 22 -11.40 -0.89 -11.27
N TYR A 23 -12.22 -1.70 -10.60
CA TYR A 23 -13.18 -1.22 -9.59
C TYR A 23 -12.50 -1.07 -8.23
N TRP A 24 -11.69 -2.05 -7.82
CA TRP A 24 -11.03 -2.05 -6.53
C TRP A 24 -10.08 -0.86 -6.35
N LYS A 25 -9.23 -0.56 -7.35
CA LYS A 25 -8.20 0.47 -7.29
C LYS A 25 -8.75 1.86 -6.91
N PRO A 26 -9.73 2.44 -7.62
CA PRO A 26 -10.28 3.74 -7.25
C PRO A 26 -10.96 3.73 -5.87
N CYS A 27 -11.67 2.65 -5.51
CA CYS A 27 -12.27 2.52 -4.18
C CYS A 27 -11.22 2.49 -3.06
N MET A 28 -10.13 1.74 -3.25
CA MET A 28 -9.04 1.65 -2.29
C MET A 28 -8.29 2.99 -2.18
N ILE A 29 -8.04 3.67 -3.30
CA ILE A 29 -7.45 5.03 -3.29
C ILE A 29 -8.31 5.97 -2.45
N PHE A 30 -9.64 5.95 -2.64
CA PHE A 30 -10.55 6.79 -1.88
C PHE A 30 -10.53 6.43 -0.39
N PHE A 31 -10.60 5.15 -0.05
CA PHE A 31 -10.52 4.65 1.33
C PHE A 31 -9.24 5.12 2.03
N ILE A 32 -8.07 4.97 1.39
CA ILE A 32 -6.78 5.41 1.96
C ILE A 32 -6.75 6.92 2.17
N LYS A 33 -7.29 7.71 1.24
CA LYS A 33 -7.38 9.17 1.37
C LYS A 33 -8.29 9.60 2.52
N THR A 34 -9.34 8.84 2.81
CA THR A 34 -10.25 9.12 3.93
C THR A 34 -9.73 8.68 5.29
N LEU A 35 -8.72 7.80 5.35
CA LEU A 35 -8.08 7.44 6.63
C LEU A 35 -7.33 8.63 7.24
N ASP A 36 -6.52 9.30 6.43
CA ASP A 36 -5.77 10.52 6.74
C ASP A 36 -5.10 11.00 5.44
N GLY A 37 -5.21 12.30 5.12
CA GLY A 37 -4.61 12.87 3.92
C GLY A 37 -3.10 12.64 3.79
N LYS A 38 -2.38 12.49 4.91
CA LYS A 38 -0.94 12.19 4.94
C LYS A 38 -0.61 10.75 4.55
N VAL A 39 -1.52 9.80 4.76
CA VAL A 39 -1.31 8.38 4.43
C VAL A 39 -1.21 8.20 2.92
N TRP A 40 -2.11 8.84 2.16
CA TRP A 40 -2.04 8.82 0.69
C TRP A 40 -0.74 9.46 0.18
N THR A 41 -0.35 10.61 0.73
CA THR A 41 0.90 11.28 0.37
C THR A 41 2.11 10.39 0.65
N THR A 42 2.11 9.65 1.76
CA THR A 42 3.17 8.70 2.10
C THR A 42 3.21 7.51 1.14
N LEU A 43 2.05 6.95 0.78
CA LEU A 43 1.96 5.86 -0.19
C LEU A 43 2.54 6.26 -1.55
N VAL A 44 2.21 7.46 -2.04
CA VAL A 44 2.69 7.94 -3.35
C VAL A 44 4.14 8.40 -3.29
N GLY A 45 4.50 9.18 -2.26
CA GLY A 45 5.86 9.68 -2.04
C GLY A 45 6.85 8.54 -1.83
N GLY A 46 6.44 7.52 -1.09
CA GLY A 46 7.30 6.46 -0.60
C GLY A 46 7.73 6.72 0.83
N TYR A 47 8.25 5.67 1.44
CA TYR A 47 8.81 5.71 2.78
C TYR A 47 10.24 5.19 2.70
N GLU A 48 11.16 5.96 3.26
CA GLU A 48 12.53 5.54 3.50
C GLU A 48 12.70 5.35 5.00
N PRO A 49 13.15 4.18 5.46
CA PRO A 49 13.43 3.96 6.87
C PRO A 49 14.40 5.02 7.42
N PRO A 50 14.10 5.64 8.57
CA PRO A 50 15.03 6.58 9.21
C PRO A 50 16.36 5.89 9.52
N MET A 51 17.46 6.48 9.05
CA MET A 51 18.81 5.96 9.19
C MET A 51 19.71 6.99 9.88
N VAL A 52 20.68 6.52 10.66
CA VAL A 52 21.69 7.34 11.32
C VAL A 52 23.07 6.76 11.09
N THR A 53 24.08 7.62 10.97
CA THR A 53 25.46 7.18 10.85
C THR A 53 26.07 7.01 12.24
N VAL A 54 26.44 5.78 12.61
CA VAL A 54 27.17 5.46 13.83
C VAL A 54 28.53 4.92 13.42
N ASN A 55 29.61 5.59 13.82
CA ASN A 55 30.99 5.20 13.47
C ASN A 55 31.22 4.99 11.96
N GLY A 56 30.59 5.82 11.11
CA GLY A 56 30.71 5.73 9.65
C GLY A 56 29.84 4.66 8.98
N VAL A 57 29.02 3.92 9.74
CA VAL A 57 28.09 2.92 9.22
C VAL A 57 26.65 3.43 9.35
N LEU A 58 25.86 3.31 8.28
CA LEU A 58 24.43 3.60 8.33
C LEU A 58 23.69 2.45 9.04
N VAL A 59 22.98 2.79 10.12
CA VAL A 59 22.14 1.86 10.88
C VAL A 59 20.74 2.44 11.05
N PRO A 60 19.70 1.60 11.25
CA PRO A 60 18.36 2.08 11.55
C PRO A 60 18.37 3.01 12.76
N LYS A 61 17.74 4.17 12.61
CA LYS A 61 17.63 5.15 13.68
C LYS A 61 16.67 4.62 14.76
N PRO A 62 17.07 4.64 16.05
CA PRO A 62 16.18 4.29 17.16
C PRO A 62 14.90 5.14 17.14
N GLU A 63 13.77 4.57 17.53
CA GLU A 63 12.47 5.27 17.46
C GLU A 63 12.44 6.54 18.32
N ILE A 64 13.09 6.50 19.48
CA ILE A 64 13.18 7.64 20.40
C ILE A 64 13.95 8.84 19.81
N ASP A 65 14.81 8.60 18.82
CA ASP A 65 15.62 9.63 18.18
C ASP A 65 15.01 10.12 16.87
N ARG A 66 13.87 9.56 16.44
CA ARG A 66 13.17 10.00 15.22
C ARG A 66 12.56 11.38 15.43
N THR A 67 12.67 12.21 14.40
CA THR A 67 11.96 13.48 14.34
C THR A 67 10.47 13.25 14.16
N ASP A 68 9.63 14.22 14.54
CA ASP A 68 8.18 14.15 14.32
C ASP A 68 7.81 13.89 12.86
N VAL A 69 8.62 14.37 11.91
CA VAL A 69 8.40 14.15 10.48
C VAL A 69 8.70 12.70 10.11
N GLU A 70 9.85 12.16 10.52
CA GLU A 70 10.21 10.75 10.30
C GLU A 70 9.15 9.81 10.89
N GLU A 71 8.66 10.11 12.09
CA GLU A 71 7.62 9.34 12.74
C GLU A 71 6.28 9.43 12.01
N GLN A 72 5.86 10.63 11.58
CA GLN A 72 4.63 10.80 10.80
C GLN A 72 4.65 10.02 9.48
N VAL A 73 5.79 9.99 8.77
CA VAL A 73 5.92 9.19 7.53
C VAL A 73 5.93 7.70 7.86
N SER A 74 6.60 7.27 8.93
CA SER A 74 6.60 5.86 9.38
C SER A 74 5.19 5.37 9.70
N VAL A 75 4.41 6.16 10.46
CA VAL A 75 2.99 5.89 10.76
C VAL A 75 2.14 5.90 9.49
N GLY A 76 2.39 6.85 8.58
CA GLY A 76 1.73 6.91 7.28
C GLY A 76 1.90 5.62 6.47
N ASN A 77 3.14 5.11 6.39
CA ASN A 77 3.46 3.86 5.72
C ASN A 77 2.78 2.66 6.38
N ALA A 78 2.84 2.56 7.71
CA ALA A 78 2.22 1.48 8.47
C ALA A 78 0.69 1.44 8.28
N ARG A 79 0.03 2.61 8.28
CA ARG A 79 -1.42 2.70 8.01
C ARG A 79 -1.76 2.33 6.57
N ALA A 80 -0.96 2.80 5.61
CA ALA A 80 -1.15 2.48 4.20
C ALA A 80 -1.02 0.98 3.94
N ILE A 81 0.03 0.33 4.48
CA ILE A 81 0.22 -1.10 4.27
C ILE A 81 -0.86 -1.93 4.95
N ASN A 82 -1.30 -1.53 6.14
CA ASN A 82 -2.42 -2.17 6.81
C ASN A 82 -3.71 -2.05 5.99
N ALA A 83 -4.00 -0.88 5.40
CA ALA A 83 -5.16 -0.70 4.53
C ALA A 83 -5.11 -1.60 3.30
N ILE A 84 -3.93 -1.72 2.67
CA ILE A 84 -3.71 -2.62 1.53
C ILE A 84 -3.93 -4.08 1.94
N PHE A 85 -3.32 -4.54 3.04
CA PHE A 85 -3.44 -5.92 3.52
C PHE A 85 -4.87 -6.31 3.89
N ASN A 86 -5.63 -5.40 4.49
CA ASN A 86 -7.04 -5.65 4.80
C ASN A 86 -7.96 -5.54 3.57
N GLY A 87 -7.47 -4.97 2.46
CA GLY A 87 -8.20 -4.80 1.22
C GLY A 87 -7.94 -5.86 0.17
N VAL A 88 -7.28 -6.96 0.51
CA VAL A 88 -6.95 -8.04 -0.42
C VAL A 88 -7.40 -9.38 0.15
N ASP A 89 -7.74 -10.33 -0.71
CA ASP A 89 -8.00 -11.71 -0.29
C ASP A 89 -6.70 -12.45 0.09
N LEU A 90 -6.82 -13.69 0.54
CA LEU A 90 -5.66 -14.49 0.96
C LEU A 90 -4.66 -14.77 -0.19
N ASN A 91 -5.12 -14.94 -1.42
CA ASN A 91 -4.25 -15.25 -2.55
C ASN A 91 -3.45 -14.01 -2.96
N VAL A 92 -4.11 -12.87 -2.99
CA VAL A 92 -3.49 -11.57 -3.29
C VAL A 92 -2.61 -11.12 -2.13
N PHE A 93 -2.98 -11.39 -0.89
CA PHE A 93 -2.14 -11.13 0.28
C PHE A 93 -0.79 -11.83 0.18
N LYS A 94 -0.77 -13.12 -0.20
CA LYS A 94 0.48 -13.88 -0.39
C LYS A 94 1.42 -13.28 -1.43
N LEU A 95 0.91 -12.49 -2.37
CA LEU A 95 1.73 -11.80 -3.37
C LEU A 95 2.50 -10.61 -2.76
N ILE A 96 1.96 -9.98 -1.72
CA ILE A 96 2.47 -8.72 -1.18
C ILE A 96 2.91 -8.80 0.30
N ASN A 97 2.73 -9.94 0.97
CA ASN A 97 2.95 -10.07 2.42
C ASN A 97 4.40 -9.87 2.87
N SER A 98 5.38 -10.01 1.97
CA SER A 98 6.80 -9.79 2.25
C SER A 98 7.23 -8.33 2.19
N TYR A 99 6.38 -7.44 1.66
CA TYR A 99 6.70 -6.03 1.52
C TYR A 99 6.35 -5.28 2.80
N THR A 100 7.21 -4.36 3.22
CA THR A 100 7.00 -3.51 4.40
C THR A 100 6.81 -2.04 4.01
N ILE A 101 7.10 -1.68 2.76
CA ILE A 101 6.87 -0.36 2.18
C ILE A 101 5.58 -0.40 1.37
N ALA A 102 4.60 0.41 1.76
CA ALA A 102 3.27 0.42 1.14
C ALA A 102 3.31 0.73 -0.35
N LYS A 103 4.23 1.62 -0.77
CA LYS A 103 4.44 1.98 -2.18
C LYS A 103 4.86 0.77 -3.02
N GLU A 104 5.73 -0.09 -2.48
CA GLU A 104 6.20 -1.29 -3.17
C GLU A 104 5.08 -2.33 -3.27
N ALA A 105 4.38 -2.59 -2.17
CA ALA A 105 3.22 -3.48 -2.16
C ALA A 105 2.15 -3.02 -3.17
N TRP A 106 1.83 -1.71 -3.18
CA TRP A 106 0.91 -1.12 -4.16
C TRP A 106 1.39 -1.32 -5.59
N LYS A 107 2.70 -1.13 -5.85
CA LYS A 107 3.28 -1.28 -7.17
C LYS A 107 3.18 -2.72 -7.68
N ILE A 108 3.38 -3.70 -6.82
CA ILE A 108 3.21 -5.11 -7.17
C ILE A 108 1.77 -5.41 -7.60
N LEU A 109 0.77 -4.85 -6.91
CA LEU A 109 -0.63 -4.98 -7.32
C LEU A 109 -0.87 -4.34 -8.70
N GLU A 110 -0.35 -3.13 -8.96
CA GLU A 110 -0.46 -2.51 -10.28
C GLU A 110 0.15 -3.39 -11.37
N VAL A 111 1.35 -3.92 -11.15
CA VAL A 111 2.04 -4.78 -12.13
C VAL A 111 1.26 -6.08 -12.37
N ALA A 112 0.74 -6.70 -11.31
CA ALA A 112 0.02 -7.97 -11.40
C ALA A 112 -1.31 -7.86 -12.15
N TYR A 113 -2.03 -6.74 -12.02
CA TYR A 113 -3.39 -6.60 -12.55
C TYR A 113 -3.51 -5.68 -13.77
N GLU A 114 -2.63 -4.69 -13.92
CA GLU A 114 -2.60 -3.81 -15.11
C GLU A 114 -1.60 -4.30 -16.17
N GLY A 115 -0.73 -5.24 -15.78
CA GLY A 115 0.40 -5.72 -16.57
C GLY A 115 1.58 -4.75 -16.56
N THR A 116 2.70 -5.18 -17.14
CA THR A 116 3.80 -4.26 -17.46
C THR A 116 3.50 -3.59 -18.80
N SER A 117 3.81 -2.29 -18.94
CA SER A 117 3.65 -1.53 -20.18
C SER A 117 4.36 -2.14 -21.40
N LYS A 118 5.21 -3.16 -21.22
CA LYS A 118 5.91 -3.89 -22.29
C LYS A 118 5.03 -4.84 -23.12
N VAL A 119 3.75 -5.06 -22.78
CA VAL A 119 2.87 -6.00 -23.52
C VAL A 119 1.70 -5.30 -24.24
N LYS A 120 1.62 -3.96 -24.22
CA LYS A 120 0.53 -3.23 -24.90
C LYS A 120 0.80 -2.91 -26.38
N ILE A 121 2.01 -3.12 -26.90
CA ILE A 121 2.36 -2.80 -28.30
C ILE A 121 2.24 -4.01 -29.24
N SER A 122 2.05 -5.23 -28.74
CA SER A 122 1.94 -6.44 -29.57
C SER A 122 0.51 -6.79 -29.99
N ARG A 123 -0.45 -5.88 -29.84
CA ARG A 123 -1.86 -6.05 -30.31
C ARG A 123 -2.28 -4.96 -31.28
N LEU A 124 -1.37 -4.56 -32.17
CA LEU A 124 -1.68 -3.83 -33.41
C LEU A 124 -1.31 -4.71 -34.60
#